data_AF-A0A4Q0M6C2-F1
#
_entry.id   AF-A0A4Q0M6C2-F1
#
_cell.length_a   1.000
_cell.length_b   1.000
_cell.length_c   1.000
_cell.angle_alpha   90.00
_cell.angle_beta   90.00
_cell.angle_gamma   90.00
#
_symmetry.space_group_name_H-M   'P 1'
#
loop_
_entity.id
_entity.type
_entity.pdbx_description
1 polymer ?
#
loop_
_entity_poly.entity_id
_entity_poly.type
_entity_poly.pdbx_seq_one_letter_code
_entity_poly.pdbx_strand_id
1 'polypeptide(L)'
;MRKAFLSIILPCLFFISCSKERQEVPVVPESLKTIMETSDCGCDGYINLYTWKNQSVYVLAYKGPACDWFPLYFDQNGEEIEMENGYSYTDFLQESKLIKNIWSCK
;
A
#
# COMPACT_ATOMS: atom_id res chain seq x y z
N MET A 1 55.12 -7.01 -34.95
CA MET A 1 53.77 -6.43 -34.92
C MET A 1 52.89 -7.36 -34.08
N ARG A 2 52.92 -7.37 -32.74
CA ARG A 2 52.36 -6.43 -31.74
C ARG A 2 50.93 -5.95 -32.03
N LYS A 3 49.98 -6.72 -31.49
CA LYS A 3 48.84 -6.33 -30.61
C LYS A 3 47.50 -6.90 -31.09
N ALA A 4 47.15 -8.07 -30.56
CA ALA A 4 45.75 -8.47 -30.36
C ALA A 4 45.21 -7.63 -29.19
N PHE A 5 44.17 -6.83 -29.43
CA PHE A 5 43.47 -6.04 -28.42
C PHE A 5 42.01 -5.88 -28.83
N LEU A 6 41.16 -5.79 -27.79
CA LEU A 6 39.70 -5.59 -27.76
C LEU A 6 38.91 -6.92 -27.71
N SER A 7 38.93 -7.61 -26.57
CA SER A 7 37.99 -7.38 -25.43
C SER A 7 36.55 -7.62 -25.88
N ILE A 8 36.03 -8.85 -25.84
CA ILE A 8 35.37 -9.44 -24.66
C ILE A 8 34.58 -8.40 -23.87
N ILE A 9 33.49 -7.88 -24.46
CA ILE A 9 32.46 -7.10 -23.75
C ILE A 9 31.10 -7.60 -24.24
N LEU A 10 30.74 -8.85 -23.94
CA LEU A 10 29.35 -9.31 -24.00
C LEU A 10 29.26 -10.71 -23.38
N PRO A 11 29.17 -10.83 -22.04
CA PRO A 11 27.86 -11.20 -21.50
C PRO A 11 27.68 -10.79 -20.03
N CYS A 12 27.17 -9.59 -19.73
CA CYS A 12 26.78 -9.21 -18.36
C CYS A 12 25.32 -8.74 -18.22
N LEU A 13 24.47 -8.99 -19.23
CA LEU A 13 23.10 -8.46 -19.25
C LEU A 13 22.00 -9.46 -18.84
N PHE A 14 22.33 -10.66 -18.34
CA PHE A 14 21.32 -11.73 -18.17
C PHE A 14 20.90 -12.10 -16.74
N PHE A 15 21.26 -11.33 -15.71
CA PHE A 15 20.84 -11.67 -14.34
C PHE A 15 20.14 -10.57 -13.57
N ILE A 16 19.43 -9.66 -14.26
CA ILE A 16 18.36 -8.90 -13.60
C ILE A 16 17.12 -9.80 -13.55
N SER A 17 17.21 -10.90 -12.80
CA SER A 17 16.05 -11.67 -12.40
C SER A 17 15.27 -10.79 -11.44
N CYS A 18 14.24 -10.12 -11.96
CA CYS A 18 13.29 -9.39 -11.13
C CYS A 18 12.51 -10.43 -10.33
N SER A 19 13.05 -10.83 -9.17
CA SER A 19 12.33 -11.60 -8.17
C SER A 19 11.09 -10.79 -7.79
N LYS A 20 9.91 -11.25 -8.21
CA LYS A 20 8.64 -10.74 -7.67
C LYS A 20 8.57 -11.25 -6.24
N GLU A 21 9.18 -10.48 -5.34
CA GLU A 21 9.16 -10.75 -3.91
C GLU A 21 7.71 -10.94 -3.49
N ARG A 22 7.40 -12.16 -3.03
CA ARG A 22 6.05 -12.51 -2.61
C ARG A 22 5.85 -11.80 -1.28
N GLN A 23 5.33 -10.57 -1.36
CA GLN A 23 5.02 -9.75 -0.20
C GLN A 23 4.05 -10.53 0.69
N GLU A 24 4.55 -11.03 1.82
CA GLU A 24 3.70 -11.71 2.80
C GLU A 24 2.62 -10.73 3.22
N VAL A 25 1.35 -11.16 3.14
CA VAL A 25 0.24 -10.30 3.55
C VAL A 25 0.37 -10.12 5.06
N PRO A 26 0.57 -8.87 5.55
CA PRO A 26 0.73 -8.64 6.97
C PRO A 26 -0.51 -9.13 7.71
N VAL A 27 -0.31 -9.67 8.91
CA VAL A 27 -1.41 -10.00 9.81
C VAL A 27 -2.16 -8.70 10.12
N VAL A 28 -3.49 -8.72 9.95
CA VAL A 28 -4.32 -7.54 10.20
C VAL A 28 -4.31 -7.24 11.71
N PRO A 29 -3.96 -6.01 12.13
CA PRO A 29 -3.99 -5.59 13.53
C PRO A 29 -5.35 -5.76 14.19
N GLU A 30 -5.36 -5.99 15.50
CA GLU A 30 -6.59 -6.24 16.26
C GLU A 30 -7.54 -5.03 16.26
N SER A 31 -7.00 -3.81 16.33
CA SER A 31 -7.79 -2.58 16.23
C SER A 31 -8.60 -2.52 14.94
N LEU A 32 -8.01 -2.91 13.80
CA LEU A 32 -8.70 -2.95 12.53
C LEU A 32 -9.74 -4.06 12.46
N LYS A 33 -9.50 -5.22 13.10
CA LYS A 33 -10.54 -6.26 13.21
C LYS A 33 -11.73 -5.77 14.01
N THR A 34 -11.49 -5.08 15.14
CA THR A 34 -12.58 -4.48 15.92
C THR A 34 -13.39 -3.49 15.08
N ILE A 35 -12.74 -2.64 14.28
CA ILE A 35 -13.43 -1.74 13.36
C ILE A 35 -14.28 -2.53 12.35
N MET A 36 -13.73 -3.60 11.74
CA MET A 36 -14.47 -4.45 10.80
C MET A 36 -15.68 -5.13 11.42
N GLU A 37 -15.59 -5.56 12.68
CA GLU A 37 -16.64 -6.26 13.40
C GLU A 37 -17.74 -5.34 13.92
N THR A 38 -17.38 -4.08 14.21
CA THR A 38 -18.31 -3.09 14.80
C THR A 38 -18.87 -2.11 13.78
N SER A 39 -18.32 -2.06 12.56
CA SER A 39 -18.78 -1.13 11.53
C SER A 39 -20.21 -1.44 11.10
N ASP A 40 -21.06 -0.42 11.16
CA ASP A 40 -22.35 -0.41 10.47
C ASP A 40 -22.10 -0.10 8.98
N CYS A 41 -22.64 -0.93 8.09
CA CYS A 41 -22.36 -0.85 6.66
C CYS A 41 -23.22 0.19 5.92
N GLY A 42 -23.88 1.10 6.63
CA GLY A 42 -24.70 2.17 6.03
C GLY A 42 -23.94 3.12 5.09
N CYS A 43 -22.61 3.23 5.21
CA CYS A 43 -21.76 4.10 4.39
C CYS A 43 -20.83 3.34 3.43
N ASP A 44 -21.01 2.03 3.25
CA ASP A 44 -20.15 1.20 2.38
C ASP A 44 -18.64 1.35 2.67
N GLY A 45 -18.27 1.26 3.95
CA GLY A 45 -16.87 1.34 4.40
C GLY A 45 -16.00 0.23 3.83
N TYR A 46 -14.71 0.52 3.64
CA TYR A 46 -13.71 -0.46 3.23
C TYR A 46 -12.34 -0.12 3.81
N ILE A 47 -11.53 -1.17 4.01
CA ILE A 47 -10.16 -1.07 4.47
C ILE A 47 -9.24 -1.62 3.39
N ASN A 48 -8.33 -0.78 2.90
CA ASN A 48 -7.29 -1.14 1.95
C ASN A 48 -5.92 -1.02 2.59
N LEU A 49 -5.01 -1.89 2.19
CA LEU A 49 -3.59 -1.82 2.54
C LEU A 49 -2.80 -1.27 1.35
N TYR A 50 -1.99 -0.26 1.62
CA TYR A 50 -1.13 0.40 0.64
C TYR A 50 0.33 0.34 1.08
N THR A 51 1.24 0.43 0.10
CA THR A 51 2.62 0.89 0.33
C THR A 51 2.67 2.39 0.06
N TRP A 52 3.08 3.20 1.03
CA TRP A 52 3.30 4.64 0.89
C TRP A 52 4.64 4.98 1.53
N LYS A 53 5.53 5.74 0.86
CA LYS A 53 6.89 6.07 1.38
C LYS A 53 7.65 4.87 1.99
N ASN A 54 7.57 3.70 1.35
CA ASN A 54 8.16 2.42 1.80
C ASN A 54 7.62 1.86 3.13
N GLN A 55 6.48 2.34 3.63
CA GLN A 55 5.77 1.77 4.78
C GLN A 55 4.41 1.20 4.37
N SER A 56 3.94 0.23 5.15
CA SER A 56 2.59 -0.33 5.03
C SER A 56 1.59 0.57 5.77
N VAL A 57 0.56 1.02 5.06
CA VAL A 57 -0.49 1.87 5.62
C VAL A 57 -1.85 1.27 5.31
N TYR A 58 -2.63 1.02 6.34
CA TYR A 58 -4.04 0.68 6.20
C TYR A 58 -4.86 1.96 6.12
N VAL A 59 -5.87 1.97 5.25
CA VAL A 59 -6.75 3.11 5.08
C VAL A 59 -8.19 2.66 5.17
N LEU A 60 -8.91 3.20 6.15
CA LEU A 60 -10.37 3.15 6.20
C LEU A 60 -10.92 4.30 5.36
N ALA A 61 -11.74 3.98 4.38
CA ALA A 61 -12.42 4.92 3.52
C ALA A 61 -13.84 4.42 3.20
N TYR A 62 -14.67 5.27 2.61
CA TYR A 62 -16.06 4.96 2.32
C TYR A 62 -16.38 5.17 0.84
N LYS A 63 -17.38 4.45 0.31
CA LYS A 63 -17.76 4.57 -1.10
C LYS A 63 -18.79 5.68 -1.30
N GLY A 64 -18.51 6.55 -2.27
CA GLY A 64 -19.46 7.55 -2.74
C GLY A 64 -19.68 8.72 -1.78
N PRO A 65 -20.54 9.68 -2.18
CA PRO A 65 -20.78 10.93 -1.45
C PRO A 65 -21.91 10.80 -0.41
N ALA A 66 -22.44 9.59 -0.20
CA ALA A 66 -23.62 9.38 0.65
C ALA A 66 -23.36 9.69 2.13
N CYS A 67 -22.09 9.67 2.54
CA CYS A 67 -21.66 10.02 3.88
C CYS A 67 -20.61 11.13 3.81
N ASP A 68 -20.63 12.00 4.83
CA ASP A 68 -19.52 12.94 5.06
C ASP A 68 -18.44 12.19 5.83
N TRP A 69 -17.27 12.04 5.22
CA TRP A 69 -16.18 11.24 5.77
C TRP A 69 -14.82 11.75 5.34
N PHE A 70 -13.82 11.43 6.14
CA PHE A 70 -12.41 11.61 5.83
C PHE A 70 -11.70 10.26 6.01
N PRO A 71 -10.66 9.97 5.22
CA PRO A 71 -9.92 8.72 5.37
C PRO A 71 -9.22 8.70 6.72
N LEU A 72 -9.26 7.54 7.39
CA LEU A 72 -8.40 7.26 8.54
C LEU A 72 -7.25 6.37 8.10
N TYR A 73 -6.06 6.68 8.60
CA TYR A 73 -4.83 5.98 8.23
C TYR A 73 -4.26 5.28 9.45
N PHE A 74 -3.78 4.05 9.28
CA PHE A 74 -3.23 3.26 10.36
C PHE A 74 -1.90 2.64 9.94
N ASP A 75 -0.97 2.55 10.89
CA ASP A 75 0.31 1.89 10.69
C ASP A 75 0.17 0.35 10.72
N GLN A 76 1.30 -0.34 10.63
CA GLN A 76 1.36 -1.80 10.69
C GLN A 76 0.95 -2.41 12.05
N ASN A 77 0.92 -1.61 13.12
CA ASN A 77 0.47 -2.01 14.45
C ASN A 77 -1.02 -1.73 14.65
N GLY A 78 -1.66 -1.03 13.71
CA GLY A 78 -3.06 -0.62 13.79
C GLY A 78 -3.26 0.63 14.63
N GLU A 79 -2.21 1.42 14.87
CA GLU A 79 -2.29 2.74 15.48
C GLU A 79 -2.62 3.78 14.41
N GLU A 80 -3.52 4.71 14.73
CA GLU A 80 -3.87 5.79 13.81
C GLU A 80 -2.66 6.71 13.60
N ILE A 81 -2.41 7.06 12.35
CA ILE A 81 -1.35 7.98 11.94
C ILE A 81 -1.95 9.20 11.24
N GLU A 82 -1.41 10.36 11.56
CA GLU A 82 -1.77 11.60 10.88
C GLU A 82 -0.94 11.76 9.60
N MET A 83 -1.59 12.27 8.56
CA MET A 83 -0.90 12.69 7.34
C MET A 83 -0.36 14.11 7.52
N GLU A 84 0.62 14.48 6.69
CA GLU A 84 1.17 15.84 6.68
C GLU A 84 0.06 16.89 6.47
N ASN A 85 0.21 18.06 7.08
CA ASN A 85 -0.82 19.10 6.98
C ASN A 85 -1.03 19.51 5.51
N GLY A 86 -2.29 19.53 5.07
CA GLY A 86 -2.67 19.80 3.68
C GLY A 86 -2.56 18.61 2.73
N TYR A 87 -2.12 17.45 3.21
CA TYR A 87 -2.00 16.23 2.41
C TYR A 87 -3.38 15.58 2.21
N SER A 88 -3.88 15.60 0.97
CA SER A 88 -5.22 15.12 0.65
C SER A 88 -5.27 13.60 0.44
N TYR A 89 -6.47 13.04 0.47
CA TYR A 89 -6.66 11.63 0.11
C TYR A 89 -6.24 11.35 -1.34
N THR A 90 -6.44 12.32 -2.24
CA THR A 90 -6.03 12.19 -3.64
C THR A 90 -4.50 12.13 -3.75
N ASP A 91 -3.78 12.95 -3.00
CA ASP A 91 -2.31 12.92 -2.97
C ASP A 91 -1.81 11.57 -2.44
N PHE A 92 -2.42 11.08 -1.35
CA PHE A 92 -2.15 9.73 -0.85
C PHE A 92 -2.33 8.66 -1.93
N LEU A 93 -3.45 8.67 -2.66
CA LEU A 93 -3.72 7.68 -3.70
C LEU A 93 -2.77 7.79 -4.91
N GLN A 94 -2.25 8.98 -5.21
CA GLN A 94 -1.27 9.19 -6.29
C GLN A 94 0.12 8.67 -5.92
N GLU A 95 0.53 8.83 -4.67
CA GLU A 95 1.86 8.45 -4.19
C GLU A 95 1.95 7.02 -3.64
N SER A 96 0.81 6.42 -3.32
CA SER A 96 0.74 5.09 -2.75
C SER A 96 0.49 4.01 -3.80
N LYS A 97 0.80 2.77 -3.43
CA LYS A 97 0.50 1.59 -4.23
C LYS A 97 -0.43 0.67 -3.45
N LEU A 98 -1.61 0.39 -4.00
CA LEU A 98 -2.52 -0.58 -3.41
C LEU A 98 -1.87 -1.97 -3.40
N ILE A 99 -1.77 -2.56 -2.22
CA ILE A 99 -1.33 -3.94 -2.03
C ILE A 99 -2.54 -4.86 -2.07
N LYS A 100 -3.56 -4.56 -1.26
CA LYS A 100 -4.69 -5.47 -1.05
C LYS A 100 -5.92 -4.75 -0.48
N ASN A 101 -7.11 -5.16 -0.89
CA ASN A 101 -8.34 -4.89 -0.12
C ASN A 101 -8.43 -5.88 1.04
N ILE A 102 -8.42 -5.36 2.27
CA ILE A 102 -8.44 -6.16 3.49
C ILE A 102 -9.88 -6.50 3.86
N TRP A 103 -10.78 -5.52 3.74
CA TRP A 103 -12.19 -5.68 4.04
C TRP A 103 -13.01 -4.65 3.28
N SER A 104 -14.27 -4.98 3.05
CA SER A 104 -15.29 -4.03 2.61
C SER A 104 -16.65 -4.48 3.11
N CYS A 105 -17.51 -3.51 3.38
CA CYS A 105 -18.94 -3.74 3.48
C CYS A 105 -19.46 -4.43 2.21
N LYS A 106 -20.33 -5.42 2.41
CA LYS A 106 -20.91 -6.27 1.36
C LYS A 106 -22.22 -5.73 0.85
#